data_AF-A0A941IQA2-F1
#
_entry.id   AF-A0A941IQA2-F1
#
_cell.length_a   1.000
_cell.length_b   1.000
_cell.length_c   1.000
_cell.angle_alpha   90.00
_cell.angle_beta   90.00
_cell.angle_gamma   90.00
#
_symmetry.space_group_name_H-M   'P 1'
#
loop_
_entity.id
_entity.type
_entity.pdbx_description
1 polymer ?
#
loop_
_entity_poly.entity_id
_entity_poly.type
_entity_poly.pdbx_seq_one_letter_code
_entity_poly.pdbx_strand_id
1 'polypeptide(L)'
;MSMRLRAVAMAAAAVLGSGLISGCGDGETTPVLLRSGTTLGVAWYLWAWEQKGSLCMWTGTPAGPDGGDITPPPNAVTGGQCDYTDTYPAATYYMGAEGGTDGKDDFTVSLVFGPLPSDATHIKVATQLTLTTQPFPSGKGLPTGRYWVWVDSYVPPASVGSVLDVPQPLDDQGKPVAFQIF
;
A
#
# COMPACT_ATOMS: atom_id res chain seq x y z
N MET A 1 48.21 -33.79 53.73
CA MET A 1 47.42 -32.77 53.00
C MET A 1 47.68 -33.02 51.52
N SER A 2 46.80 -33.79 50.86
CA SER A 2 47.05 -34.34 49.53
C SER A 2 45.97 -33.92 48.55
N MET A 3 46.40 -33.31 47.45
CA MET A 3 45.63 -33.02 46.23
C MET A 3 45.02 -34.30 45.63
N ARG A 4 43.77 -34.23 45.18
CA ARG A 4 43.27 -34.97 44.01
C ARG A 4 42.29 -34.09 43.22
N LEU A 5 42.75 -33.63 42.06
CA LEU A 5 41.92 -33.25 40.92
C LEU A 5 41.32 -34.51 40.26
N ARG A 6 40.11 -34.36 39.70
CA ARG A 6 39.50 -35.01 38.52
C ARG A 6 37.98 -34.91 38.68
N ALA A 7 37.14 -34.69 37.67
CA ALA A 7 37.28 -34.28 36.29
C ALA A 7 35.87 -33.87 35.82
N VAL A 8 35.86 -33.01 34.81
CA VAL A 8 34.80 -32.60 33.87
C VAL A 8 33.62 -33.58 33.70
N ALA A 9 32.39 -33.04 33.73
CA ALA A 9 31.29 -33.54 32.91
C ALA A 9 30.50 -32.33 32.37
N MET A 10 30.71 -32.02 31.10
CA MET A 10 29.79 -31.19 30.32
C MET A 10 28.49 -31.97 30.13
N ALA A 11 27.35 -31.36 30.43
CA ALA A 11 26.06 -31.82 29.94
C ALA A 11 25.42 -30.66 29.16
N ALA A 12 25.67 -30.67 27.85
CA ALA A 12 24.93 -29.87 26.90
C ALA A 12 23.51 -30.45 26.79
N ALA A 13 22.54 -29.79 27.40
CA ALA A 13 21.13 -30.07 27.16
C ALA A 13 20.72 -29.33 25.88
N ALA A 14 20.89 -30.01 24.74
CA ALA A 14 20.23 -29.64 23.50
C ALA A 14 18.72 -29.89 23.66
N VAL A 15 17.98 -28.86 24.06
CA VAL A 15 16.52 -28.88 23.97
C VAL A 15 16.17 -28.67 22.50
N LEU A 16 15.97 -29.79 21.82
CA LEU A 16 15.23 -29.90 20.56
C LEU A 16 13.79 -29.45 20.84
N GLY A 17 13.58 -28.14 20.83
CA GLY A 17 12.26 -27.52 20.83
C GLY A 17 11.66 -27.61 19.44
N SER A 18 10.88 -28.67 19.26
CA SER A 18 9.81 -28.90 18.29
C SER A 18 9.44 -27.73 17.37
N GLY A 19 9.44 -28.04 16.07
CA GLY A 19 9.21 -27.10 14.99
C GLY A 19 7.94 -26.26 15.14
N LEU A 20 8.12 -24.96 15.01
CA LEU A 20 7.16 -24.12 14.32
C LEU A 20 7.27 -24.48 12.84
N ILE A 21 6.48 -25.47 12.43
CA ILE A 21 6.01 -25.52 11.05
C ILE A 21 5.16 -24.26 10.92
N SER A 22 5.78 -23.12 10.57
CA SER A 22 5.03 -22.03 9.96
C SER A 22 4.49 -22.64 8.68
N GLY A 23 3.21 -22.99 8.69
CA GLY A 23 2.54 -23.38 7.47
C GLY A 23 2.80 -22.26 6.47
N CYS A 24 3.61 -22.56 5.45
CA CYS A 24 3.58 -21.86 4.18
C CYS A 24 2.21 -22.15 3.58
N GLY A 25 1.17 -21.51 4.12
CA GLY A 25 -0.02 -21.25 3.35
C GLY A 25 0.42 -20.23 2.31
N ASP A 26 0.26 -20.56 1.05
CA ASP A 26 0.45 -19.64 -0.06
C ASP A 26 -0.49 -18.44 0.16
N GLY A 27 0.05 -17.43 0.85
CA GLY A 27 -0.69 -16.47 1.66
C GLY A 27 -1.20 -15.32 0.82
N GLU A 28 -2.24 -15.59 0.04
CA GLU A 28 -3.09 -14.54 -0.51
C GLU A 28 -4.24 -14.30 0.47
N THR A 29 -4.26 -13.11 1.06
CA THR A 29 -5.38 -12.67 1.90
C THR A 29 -6.53 -12.21 1.02
N THR A 30 -7.76 -12.34 1.52
CA THR A 30 -8.94 -11.86 0.79
C THR A 30 -8.82 -10.35 0.53
N PRO A 31 -8.95 -9.89 -0.72
CA PRO A 31 -8.95 -8.47 -1.05
C PRO A 31 -9.96 -7.65 -0.26
N VAL A 32 -9.49 -6.51 0.24
CA VAL A 32 -10.27 -5.56 1.04
C VAL A 32 -10.50 -4.29 0.23
N LEU A 33 -11.76 -3.93 0.00
CA LEU A 33 -12.09 -2.66 -0.62
C LEU A 33 -11.80 -1.53 0.37
N LEU A 34 -10.86 -0.65 0.03
CA LEU A 34 -10.49 0.49 0.85
C LEU A 34 -11.33 1.72 0.54
N ARG A 35 -11.56 1.99 -0.74
CA ARG A 35 -12.31 3.16 -1.21
C ARG A 35 -12.76 2.95 -2.66
N SER A 36 -13.87 3.57 -3.04
CA SER A 36 -14.32 3.61 -4.43
C SER A 36 -14.96 4.95 -4.74
N GLY A 37 -15.13 5.24 -6.02
CA GLY A 37 -15.81 6.44 -6.47
C GLY A 37 -15.88 6.57 -7.98
N THR A 38 -16.29 7.76 -8.41
CA THR A 38 -16.28 8.18 -9.81
C THR A 38 -15.72 9.60 -9.87
N THR A 39 -14.71 9.80 -10.71
CA THR A 39 -14.07 11.10 -10.91
C THR A 39 -14.04 11.39 -12.39
N LEU A 40 -14.56 12.55 -12.81
CA LEU A 40 -14.64 12.94 -14.22
C LEU A 40 -15.29 11.84 -15.11
N GLY A 41 -16.31 11.14 -14.61
CA GLY A 41 -16.97 10.06 -15.36
C GLY A 41 -16.23 8.70 -15.35
N VAL A 42 -15.03 8.63 -14.78
CA VAL A 42 -14.24 7.40 -14.68
C VAL A 42 -14.46 6.74 -13.32
N ALA A 43 -14.88 5.48 -13.31
CA ALA A 43 -15.07 4.71 -12.09
C ALA A 43 -13.75 4.15 -11.55
N TRP A 44 -13.62 4.05 -10.23
CA TRP A 44 -12.41 3.48 -9.61
C TRP A 44 -12.75 2.79 -8.28
N TYR A 45 -12.04 1.69 -8.01
CA TYR A 45 -12.20 0.84 -6.82
C TYR A 45 -10.82 0.46 -6.32
N LEU A 46 -10.37 1.02 -5.21
CA LEU A 46 -9.07 0.74 -4.61
C LEU A 46 -9.18 -0.40 -3.60
N TRP A 47 -8.50 -1.48 -3.91
CA TRP A 47 -8.39 -2.70 -3.11
C TRP A 47 -7.00 -2.81 -2.50
N ALA A 48 -6.89 -3.54 -1.38
CA ALA A 48 -5.63 -3.98 -0.83
C ALA A 48 -5.71 -5.39 -0.27
N TRP A 49 -4.60 -6.10 -0.34
CA TRP A 49 -4.40 -7.43 0.23
C TRP A 49 -2.93 -7.70 0.44
N GLU A 50 -2.58 -8.58 1.36
CA GLU A 50 -1.26 -9.21 1.36
C GLU A 50 -1.22 -10.40 0.40
N GLN A 51 -0.14 -10.46 -0.39
CA GLN A 51 0.22 -11.56 -1.26
C GLN A 51 1.68 -11.95 -0.97
N LYS A 52 1.91 -13.18 -0.52
CA LYS A 52 3.26 -13.72 -0.24
C LYS A 52 4.08 -12.88 0.75
N GLY A 53 3.41 -12.21 1.70
CA GLY A 53 4.05 -11.41 2.74
C GLY A 53 4.35 -9.97 2.35
N SER A 54 3.84 -9.51 1.20
CA SER A 54 3.94 -8.13 0.74
C SER A 54 2.56 -7.53 0.51
N LEU A 55 2.40 -6.25 0.79
CA LEU A 55 1.17 -5.53 0.51
C LEU A 55 1.02 -5.27 -0.99
N CYS A 56 -0.12 -5.67 -1.53
CA CYS A 56 -0.63 -5.29 -2.83
C CYS A 56 -1.74 -4.24 -2.65
N MET A 57 -1.72 -3.20 -3.49
CA MET A 57 -2.84 -2.28 -3.65
C MET A 57 -3.14 -2.10 -5.14
N TRP A 58 -4.41 -2.18 -5.50
CA TRP A 58 -4.81 -2.23 -6.90
C TRP A 58 -6.14 -1.53 -7.16
N THR A 59 -6.25 -0.90 -8.33
CA THR A 59 -7.52 -0.43 -8.87
C THR A 59 -8.05 -1.32 -9.96
N GLY A 60 -9.35 -1.61 -9.88
CA GLY A 60 -9.97 -2.57 -10.78
C GLY A 60 -11.48 -2.48 -10.74
N THR A 61 -12.13 -3.65 -10.71
CA THR A 61 -13.58 -3.77 -10.80
C THR A 61 -14.23 -3.68 -9.42
N PRO A 62 -15.57 -3.49 -9.36
CA PRO A 62 -16.32 -3.62 -8.11
C PRO A 62 -16.27 -5.02 -7.49
N ALA A 63 -15.91 -6.05 -8.28
CA ALA A 63 -15.83 -7.44 -7.83
C ALA A 63 -14.48 -7.80 -7.18
N GLY A 64 -13.50 -6.89 -7.23
CA GLY A 64 -12.14 -7.12 -6.73
C GLY A 64 -11.20 -7.72 -7.79
N PRO A 65 -9.93 -7.96 -7.43
CA PRO A 65 -8.91 -8.47 -8.35
C PRO A 65 -9.10 -9.96 -8.74
N ASP A 66 -9.84 -10.75 -7.94
CA ASP A 66 -9.98 -12.22 -8.11
C ASP A 66 -11.34 -12.69 -8.65
N GLY A 67 -12.19 -11.79 -9.15
CA GLY A 67 -13.41 -12.17 -9.84
C GLY A 67 -13.07 -12.59 -11.26
N GLY A 68 -13.40 -13.82 -11.67
CA GLY A 68 -13.12 -14.40 -13.00
C GLY A 68 -13.67 -13.67 -14.24
N ASP A 69 -14.04 -12.40 -14.09
CA ASP A 69 -14.17 -11.43 -15.17
C ASP A 69 -13.40 -10.17 -14.74
N ILE A 70 -12.09 -10.16 -15.04
CA ILE A 70 -11.18 -9.04 -14.81
C ILE A 70 -11.44 -7.86 -15.74
N THR A 71 -12.48 -7.92 -16.58
CA THR A 71 -12.80 -6.88 -17.53
C THR A 71 -13.31 -5.64 -16.77
N PRO A 72 -12.50 -4.56 -16.65
CA PRO A 72 -13.01 -3.33 -16.07
C PRO A 72 -14.20 -2.81 -16.86
N PRO A 73 -15.18 -2.17 -16.19
CA PRO A 73 -16.24 -1.49 -16.94
C PRO A 73 -15.61 -0.47 -17.90
N PRO A 74 -16.23 -0.20 -19.06
CA PRO A 74 -15.78 0.86 -19.94
C PRO A 74 -15.60 2.15 -19.14
N ASN A 75 -14.42 2.79 -19.24
CA ASN A 75 -14.02 3.96 -18.45
C ASN A 75 -13.82 3.69 -16.94
N ALA A 76 -13.10 2.63 -16.58
CA ALA A 76 -12.58 2.48 -15.23
C ALA A 76 -11.04 2.46 -15.21
N VAL A 77 -10.45 3.09 -14.20
CA VAL A 77 -9.00 3.03 -13.99
C VAL A 77 -8.63 1.64 -13.51
N THR A 78 -7.60 1.06 -14.13
CA THR A 78 -7.01 -0.17 -13.66
C THR A 78 -5.51 -0.04 -13.48
N GLY A 79 -4.98 -0.77 -12.50
CA GLY A 79 -3.56 -0.83 -12.24
C GLY A 79 -3.26 -0.71 -10.76
N GLY A 80 -2.06 -1.13 -10.41
CA GLY A 80 -1.57 -1.12 -9.05
C GLY A 80 -0.18 -1.69 -8.95
N GLN A 81 0.21 -1.92 -7.71
CA GLN A 81 1.54 -2.38 -7.37
C GLN A 81 1.48 -3.24 -6.10
N CYS A 82 2.40 -4.19 -6.00
CA CYS A 82 2.78 -4.90 -4.80
C CYS A 82 4.21 -4.52 -4.38
N ASP A 83 4.63 -4.94 -3.19
CA ASP A 83 6.00 -4.77 -2.69
C ASP A 83 6.39 -3.29 -2.57
N TYR A 84 5.65 -2.53 -1.76
CA TYR A 84 5.97 -1.12 -1.55
C TYR A 84 7.26 -1.00 -0.73
N THR A 85 8.27 -0.30 -1.27
CA THR A 85 9.59 -0.17 -0.64
C THR A 85 10.08 1.27 -0.64
N ASP A 86 10.87 1.62 0.37
CA ASP A 86 11.56 2.90 0.53
C ASP A 86 12.91 2.98 -0.23
N THR A 87 13.33 1.90 -0.89
CA THR A 87 14.63 1.82 -1.59
C THR A 87 14.73 2.83 -2.73
N TYR A 88 13.62 3.14 -3.40
CA TYR A 88 13.54 4.17 -4.43
C TYR A 88 12.15 4.81 -4.47
N PRO A 89 12.04 6.12 -4.75
CA PRO A 89 10.78 6.84 -4.56
C PRO A 89 9.59 6.29 -5.34
N ALA A 90 9.80 5.82 -6.57
CA ALA A 90 8.74 5.30 -7.43
C ALA A 90 8.09 3.99 -6.93
N ALA A 91 8.68 3.31 -5.94
CA ALA A 91 8.07 2.12 -5.32
C ALA A 91 7.33 2.42 -4.01
N THR A 92 7.34 3.67 -3.53
CA THR A 92 6.65 4.05 -2.28
C THR A 92 5.15 4.32 -2.48
N TYR A 93 4.72 4.49 -3.73
CA TYR A 93 3.33 4.72 -4.13
C TYR A 93 3.15 4.29 -5.59
N TYR A 94 1.90 4.03 -5.97
CA TYR A 94 1.51 3.81 -7.35
C TYR A 94 1.01 5.10 -7.98
N MET A 95 1.38 5.36 -9.23
CA MET A 95 0.81 6.40 -10.09
C MET A 95 0.39 5.76 -11.41
N GLY A 96 -0.89 5.89 -11.74
CA GLY A 96 -1.45 5.50 -13.02
C GLY A 96 -2.29 6.62 -13.60
N ALA A 97 -2.50 6.58 -14.91
CA ALA A 97 -3.31 7.55 -15.60
C ALA A 97 -4.13 6.86 -16.70
N GLU A 98 -5.41 7.19 -16.81
CA GLU A 98 -6.32 6.63 -17.81
C GLU A 98 -7.06 7.76 -18.53
N GLY A 99 -7.22 7.63 -19.86
CA GLY A 99 -8.01 8.57 -20.65
C GLY A 99 -9.50 8.23 -20.61
N GLY A 100 -10.37 9.23 -20.52
CA GLY A 100 -11.80 9.06 -20.82
C GLY A 100 -12.03 8.91 -22.33
N THR A 101 -12.96 8.06 -22.74
CA THR A 101 -13.38 7.92 -24.17
C THR A 101 -14.77 8.49 -24.44
N ASP A 102 -15.35 9.22 -23.50
CA ASP A 102 -16.75 9.65 -23.49
C ASP A 102 -17.06 10.88 -24.37
N GLY A 103 -16.35 11.03 -25.50
CA GLY A 103 -16.64 12.01 -26.54
C GLY A 103 -16.50 13.47 -26.09
N LYS A 104 -15.87 13.69 -24.94
CA LYS A 104 -15.43 14.98 -24.43
C LYS A 104 -13.91 15.00 -24.52
N ASP A 105 -13.37 16.10 -25.02
CA ASP A 105 -11.95 16.31 -25.29
C ASP A 105 -11.02 15.67 -24.24
N ASP A 106 -10.03 14.91 -24.72
CA ASP A 106 -8.90 14.27 -24.04
C ASP A 106 -8.64 14.68 -22.58
N PHE A 107 -9.46 14.19 -21.63
CA PHE A 107 -9.12 14.30 -20.21
C PHE A 107 -8.49 12.99 -19.74
N THR A 108 -7.29 13.11 -19.18
CA THR A 108 -6.62 12.03 -18.49
C THR A 108 -6.88 12.19 -17.00
N VAL A 109 -7.38 11.14 -16.32
CA VAL A 109 -7.48 11.09 -14.86
C VAL A 109 -6.17 10.52 -14.31
N SER A 110 -5.54 11.23 -13.37
CA SER A 110 -4.47 10.69 -12.53
C SER A 110 -5.06 9.98 -11.34
N LEU A 111 -4.56 8.79 -11.08
CA LEU A 111 -4.83 8.03 -9.88
C LEU A 111 -3.52 7.74 -9.17
N VAL A 112 -3.37 8.26 -7.96
CA VAL A 112 -2.15 8.11 -7.16
C VAL A 112 -2.52 7.62 -5.76
N PHE A 113 -1.90 6.54 -5.31
CA PHE A 113 -2.21 5.95 -4.01
C PHE A 113 -1.02 5.18 -3.45
N GLY A 114 -1.04 4.90 -2.15
CA GLY A 114 -0.04 4.03 -1.54
C GLY A 114 -0.27 3.81 -0.06
N PRO A 115 0.49 2.89 0.55
CA PRO A 115 0.52 2.69 1.98
C PRO A 115 1.41 3.73 2.66
N LEU A 116 1.18 3.93 3.95
CA LEU A 116 1.93 4.85 4.80
C LEU A 116 2.05 4.28 6.22
N PRO A 117 3.12 4.64 6.95
CA PRO A 117 3.23 4.35 8.38
C PRO A 117 2.03 4.85 9.20
N SER A 118 1.82 4.26 10.37
CA SER A 118 0.69 4.57 11.25
C SER A 118 0.64 6.02 11.76
N ASP A 119 1.79 6.69 11.83
CA ASP A 119 1.99 8.06 12.29
C ASP A 119 1.84 9.11 11.17
N ALA A 120 1.88 8.71 9.90
CA ALA A 120 1.68 9.59 8.75
C ALA A 120 0.19 9.91 8.52
N THR A 121 -0.39 10.75 9.38
CA THR A 121 -1.82 11.12 9.33
C THR A 121 -2.21 11.98 8.14
N HIS A 122 -1.25 12.63 7.48
CA HIS A 122 -1.44 13.50 6.32
C HIS A 122 -0.43 13.14 5.21
N ILE A 123 -0.72 13.55 3.97
CA ILE A 123 0.21 13.43 2.85
C ILE A 123 0.10 14.63 1.92
N LYS A 124 1.23 15.24 1.60
CA LYS A 124 1.31 16.30 0.60
C LYS A 124 1.60 15.68 -0.76
N VAL A 125 0.72 15.91 -1.72
CA VAL A 125 0.81 15.33 -3.08
C VAL A 125 1.09 16.38 -4.15
N ALA A 126 0.80 17.65 -3.85
CA ALA A 126 1.14 18.79 -4.69
C ALA A 126 1.55 19.98 -3.82
N THR A 127 2.14 21.00 -4.44
CA THR A 127 2.62 22.21 -3.73
C THR A 127 1.57 22.87 -2.85
N GLN A 128 0.28 22.79 -3.22
CA GLN A 128 -0.86 23.38 -2.48
C GLN A 128 -1.91 22.34 -2.06
N LEU A 129 -1.63 21.04 -2.14
CA LEU A 129 -2.58 19.99 -1.79
C LEU A 129 -1.99 19.00 -0.77
N THR A 130 -2.62 18.99 0.40
CA THR A 130 -2.40 18.01 1.46
C THR A 130 -3.70 17.26 1.72
N LEU A 131 -3.62 15.93 1.77
CA LEU A 131 -4.74 15.03 2.00
C LEU A 131 -4.64 14.41 3.41
N THR A 132 -5.78 14.16 4.03
CA THR A 132 -5.85 13.30 5.23
C THR A 132 -5.76 11.84 4.81
N THR A 133 -4.92 11.07 5.49
CA THR A 133 -4.74 9.63 5.24
C THR A 133 -5.72 8.84 6.10
N GLN A 134 -6.03 7.61 5.71
CA GLN A 134 -7.01 6.75 6.38
C GLN A 134 -6.32 5.51 6.96
N PRO A 135 -6.64 5.05 8.17
CA PRO A 135 -6.09 3.80 8.68
C PRO A 135 -6.56 2.61 7.85
N PHE A 136 -5.72 1.59 7.70
CA PHE A 136 -6.18 0.32 7.15
C PHE A 136 -7.24 -0.33 8.06
N PRO A 137 -8.27 -1.00 7.51
CA PRO A 137 -9.26 -1.72 8.31
C PRO A 137 -8.63 -2.81 9.19
N SER A 138 -8.80 -2.68 10.51
CA SER A 138 -8.29 -3.67 11.47
C SER A 138 -8.96 -5.04 11.31
N GLY A 139 -8.21 -6.12 11.54
CA GLY A 139 -8.74 -7.49 11.54
C GLY A 139 -9.03 -8.04 10.13
N LYS A 140 -8.51 -7.41 9.08
CA LYS A 140 -8.65 -7.84 7.68
C LYS A 140 -7.38 -8.44 7.06
N GLY A 141 -6.38 -8.73 7.87
CA GLY A 141 -5.09 -9.25 7.38
C GLY A 141 -4.24 -8.20 6.65
N LEU A 142 -4.56 -6.92 6.80
CA LEU A 142 -3.75 -5.80 6.30
C LEU A 142 -2.77 -5.31 7.37
N PRO A 143 -1.64 -4.72 6.97
CA PRO A 143 -0.64 -4.21 7.90
C PRO A 143 -1.20 -3.09 8.80
N THR A 144 -0.57 -2.93 9.96
CA THR A 144 -0.82 -1.74 10.78
C THR A 144 -0.21 -0.55 10.07
N GLY A 145 -1.05 0.36 9.61
CA GLY A 145 -0.62 1.50 8.82
C GLY A 145 -1.81 2.30 8.32
N ARG A 146 -1.55 3.12 7.32
CA ARG A 146 -2.52 4.01 6.69
C ARG A 146 -2.41 3.90 5.18
N TYR A 147 -3.44 4.38 4.50
CA TYR A 147 -3.45 4.53 3.06
C TYR A 147 -3.94 5.92 2.68
N TRP A 148 -3.67 6.28 1.43
CA TRP A 148 -4.17 7.50 0.82
C TRP A 148 -4.49 7.24 -0.64
N VAL A 149 -5.30 8.11 -1.21
CA VAL A 149 -5.62 8.09 -2.65
C VAL A 149 -5.97 9.50 -3.09
N TRP A 150 -5.37 9.93 -4.20
CA TRP A 150 -5.71 11.13 -4.94
C TRP A 150 -6.21 10.72 -6.32
N VAL A 151 -7.38 11.25 -6.71
CA VAL A 151 -7.99 11.00 -8.01
C VAL A 151 -8.49 12.32 -8.56
N ASP A 152 -7.89 12.80 -9.65
CA ASP A 152 -8.24 14.09 -10.28
C ASP A 152 -7.70 14.13 -11.72
N SER A 153 -7.81 15.26 -12.41
CA SER A 153 -7.17 15.47 -13.71
C SER A 153 -5.65 15.30 -13.62
N TYR A 154 -5.06 14.66 -14.63
CA TYR A 154 -3.62 14.45 -14.77
C TYR A 154 -2.85 15.76 -14.81
N VAL A 155 -3.44 16.78 -15.44
CA VAL A 155 -2.99 18.16 -15.33
C VAL A 155 -3.89 18.83 -14.28
N PRO A 156 -3.47 18.88 -13.01
CA PRO A 156 -4.31 19.41 -11.95
C PRO A 156 -4.58 20.91 -12.18
N PRO A 157 -5.71 21.43 -11.68
CA PRO A 157 -6.00 22.86 -11.75
C PRO A 157 -4.95 23.68 -11.00
N ALA A 158 -4.74 24.92 -11.41
CA ALA A 158 -3.74 25.82 -10.81
C ALA A 158 -3.89 25.99 -9.29
N SER A 159 -5.10 25.80 -8.74
CA SER A 159 -5.40 25.82 -7.30
C SER A 159 -4.75 24.69 -6.49
N VAL A 160 -4.32 23.61 -7.14
CA VAL A 160 -3.57 22.49 -6.55
C VAL A 160 -2.05 22.72 -6.66
N GLY A 161 -1.64 23.60 -7.58
CA GLY A 161 -0.26 23.85 -7.94
C GLY A 161 0.40 22.65 -8.63
N SER A 162 1.73 22.54 -8.56
CA SER A 162 2.46 21.44 -9.18
C SER A 162 2.41 20.16 -8.34
N VAL A 163 2.11 19.02 -8.97
CA VAL A 163 2.27 17.68 -8.38
C VAL A 163 3.72 17.50 -7.93
N LEU A 164 3.93 16.88 -6.77
CA LEU A 164 5.28 16.56 -6.30
C LEU A 164 5.79 15.31 -7.02
N ASP A 165 7.08 15.31 -7.39
CA ASP A 165 7.74 14.12 -7.93
C ASP A 165 7.68 12.94 -6.95
N VAL A 166 7.68 13.23 -5.65
CA VAL A 166 7.52 12.26 -4.57
C VAL A 166 6.57 12.87 -3.53
N PRO A 167 5.42 12.22 -3.25
CA PRO A 167 4.54 12.62 -2.16
C PRO A 167 5.26 12.65 -0.81
N GLN A 168 4.85 13.54 0.09
CA GLN A 168 5.50 13.73 1.38
C GLN A 168 4.54 13.32 2.50
N PRO A 169 4.75 12.17 3.16
CA PRO A 169 3.99 11.80 4.34
C PRO A 169 4.27 12.78 5.48
N LEU A 170 3.23 13.14 6.22
CA LEU A 170 3.30 14.11 7.32
C LEU A 170 2.57 13.56 8.56
N ASP A 171 3.08 13.89 9.74
CA ASP A 171 2.39 13.64 11.01
C ASP A 171 1.26 14.67 11.26
N ASP A 172 0.58 14.56 12.40
CA ASP A 172 -0.50 15.46 12.81
C ASP A 172 -0.04 16.90 13.11
N GLN A 173 1.26 17.12 13.25
CA GLN A 173 1.90 18.42 13.43
C GLN A 173 2.43 18.98 12.09
N GLY A 174 2.26 18.26 10.99
CA GLY A 174 2.78 18.62 9.67
C GLY A 174 4.28 18.40 9.51
N LYS A 175 4.92 17.59 10.37
CA LYS A 175 6.33 17.23 10.23
C LYS A 175 6.48 16.03 9.28
N PRO A 176 7.58 15.95 8.52
CA PRO A 176 7.83 14.82 7.62
C PRO A 176 7.92 13.48 8.34
N VAL A 177 7.29 12.46 7.75
CA VAL A 177 7.39 11.05 8.13
C VAL A 177 8.02 10.28 6.97
N ALA A 178 8.94 9.36 7.26
CA ALA A 178 9.58 8.54 6.23
C ALA A 178 8.60 7.51 5.67
N PHE A 179 8.79 7.09 4.41
CA PHE A 179 8.12 5.88 3.92
C PHE A 179 8.65 4.63 4.63
N GLN A 180 7.87 3.55 4.58
CA GLN A 180 8.20 2.24 5.16
C GLN A 180 7.96 1.16 4.10
N ILE A 181 8.60 0.01 4.27
CA ILE A 181 8.33 -1.21 3.50
C ILE A 181 7.00 -1.85 3.94
N PHE A 182 6.12 -2.15 2.97
CA PHE A 182 4.83 -2.81 3.17
C PHE A 182 4.65 -4.01 2.24
#